data_AF-A0A0M4T119-F1
#
_entry.id   AF-A0A0M4T119-F1
#
_cell.length_a   1.000
_cell.length_b   1.000
_cell.length_c   1.000
_cell.angle_alpha   90.00
_cell.angle_beta   90.00
_cell.angle_gamma   90.00
#
_symmetry.space_group_name_H-M   'P 1'
#
loop_
_entity.id
_entity.type
_entity.pdbx_description
1 polymer ?
#
loop_
_entity_poly.entity_id
_entity_poly.type
_entity_poly.pdbx_seq_one_letter_code
_entity_poly.pdbx_strand_id
1 'polypeptide(L)'
;MTNEINNPSLANLDYFPYIDAEGKLPETFQGKIGVYAIFNQEKLLHFVGYSRDVYLSLQQHLVRQPEQCYWVKVQTIERPSRTVLENIENAWIAENGTIPPGNGENKEKWTQPINVKNLMTAEEQASYNNPANDELAQIKVVKNVARRVEAEIFKILESRGLQLQLRFNPKLKEEGLLDLKS
;
A
#
# COMPACT_ATOMS: atom_id res chain seq x y z
N MET A 1 -6.26 -16.93 -34.48
CA MET A 1 -6.52 -15.49 -34.27
C MET A 1 -5.82 -15.10 -32.99
N THR A 2 -4.63 -14.52 -33.11
CA THR A 2 -3.90 -13.93 -31.98
C THR A 2 -4.68 -12.69 -31.56
N ASN A 3 -5.34 -12.74 -30.40
CA ASN A 3 -5.82 -11.51 -29.76
C ASN A 3 -4.58 -10.67 -29.51
N GLU A 4 -4.38 -9.63 -30.30
CA GLU A 4 -3.47 -8.56 -29.89
C GLU A 4 -4.02 -8.01 -28.58
N ILE A 5 -3.32 -8.34 -27.50
CA ILE A 5 -3.59 -7.75 -26.20
C ILE A 5 -3.13 -6.30 -26.36
N ASN A 6 -4.10 -5.42 -26.64
CA ASN A 6 -3.86 -4.00 -26.71
C ASN A 6 -3.49 -3.54 -25.29
N ASN A 7 -2.20 -3.57 -24.97
CA ASN A 7 -1.69 -3.15 -23.67
C ASN A 7 -1.80 -1.62 -23.61
N PRO A 8 -2.68 -1.06 -22.77
CA PRO A 8 -2.82 0.39 -22.69
C PRO A 8 -1.51 0.98 -22.19
N SER A 9 -1.00 2.00 -22.89
CA SER A 9 0.15 2.76 -22.42
C SER A 9 -0.21 3.53 -21.14
N LEU A 10 0.69 3.50 -20.17
CA LEU A 10 0.54 4.21 -18.91
C LEU A 10 0.44 5.72 -19.13
N ALA A 11 1.18 6.27 -20.09
CA ALA A 11 1.15 7.69 -20.43
C ALA A 11 -0.26 8.17 -20.86
N ASN A 12 -1.04 7.31 -21.51
CA ASN A 12 -2.35 7.65 -22.06
C ASN A 12 -3.51 7.55 -21.03
N LEU A 13 -3.25 7.02 -19.84
CA LEU A 13 -4.28 6.91 -18.79
C LEU A 13 -4.36 8.19 -17.95
N ASP A 14 -5.57 8.50 -17.48
CA ASP A 14 -5.83 9.64 -16.60
C ASP A 14 -5.30 9.40 -15.19
N TYR A 15 -4.84 10.49 -14.56
CA TYR A 15 -4.51 10.48 -13.14
C TYR A 15 -5.77 10.68 -12.31
N PHE A 16 -5.95 9.80 -11.32
CA PHE A 16 -6.90 9.97 -10.24
C PHE A 16 -6.15 10.41 -8.97
N PRO A 17 -6.67 11.40 -8.22
CA PRO A 17 -6.14 11.68 -6.89
C PRO A 17 -6.35 10.45 -6.00
N TYR A 18 -5.36 10.14 -5.16
CA TYR A 18 -5.49 9.04 -4.20
C TYR A 18 -6.46 9.37 -3.08
N ILE A 19 -6.46 10.64 -2.66
CA ILE A 19 -7.40 11.25 -1.73
C ILE A 19 -7.92 12.49 -2.47
N ASP A 20 -9.21 12.52 -2.80
CA ASP A 20 -9.85 13.63 -3.50
C ASP A 20 -10.14 14.83 -2.57
N ALA A 21 -10.77 15.87 -3.10
CA ALA A 21 -11.09 17.08 -2.35
C ALA A 21 -12.09 16.83 -1.20
N GLU A 22 -12.88 15.77 -1.30
CA GLU A 22 -13.82 15.30 -0.29
C GLU A 22 -13.17 14.33 0.71
N GLY A 23 -11.87 14.06 0.57
CA GLY A 23 -11.10 13.18 1.44
C GLY A 23 -11.39 11.69 1.23
N LYS A 24 -11.84 11.31 0.02
CA LYS A 24 -12.19 9.94 -0.34
C LYS A 24 -11.17 9.33 -1.29
N LEU A 25 -11.08 8.01 -1.24
CA LEU A 25 -10.35 7.23 -2.25
C LEU A 25 -11.21 7.10 -3.51
N PRO A 26 -10.62 6.75 -4.67
CA PRO A 26 -11.36 6.59 -5.91
C PRO A 26 -12.31 5.36 -5.89
N GLU A 27 -13.51 5.55 -5.33
CA GLU A 27 -14.56 4.53 -5.14
C GLU A 27 -15.00 3.85 -6.45
N THR A 28 -14.79 4.50 -7.60
CA THR A 28 -15.08 3.91 -8.92
C THR A 28 -14.34 2.59 -9.18
N PHE A 29 -13.26 2.30 -8.44
CA PHE A 29 -12.49 1.07 -8.57
C PHE A 29 -12.89 -0.02 -7.56
N GLN A 30 -13.92 0.21 -6.76
CA GLN A 30 -14.40 -0.77 -5.78
C GLN A 30 -14.89 -2.06 -6.46
N GLY A 31 -14.32 -3.19 -6.03
CA GLY A 31 -14.62 -4.51 -6.59
C GLY A 31 -14.18 -4.68 -8.05
N LYS A 32 -13.39 -3.74 -8.59
CA LYS A 32 -12.88 -3.83 -9.96
C LYS A 32 -11.56 -4.58 -9.99
N ILE A 33 -11.46 -5.49 -10.96
CA ILE A 33 -10.22 -6.20 -11.29
C ILE A 33 -9.43 -5.32 -12.25
N GLY A 34 -8.13 -5.16 -12.02
CA GLY A 34 -7.31 -4.30 -12.88
C GLY A 34 -5.85 -4.20 -12.49
N VAL A 35 -5.11 -3.46 -13.31
CA VAL A 35 -3.72 -3.04 -13.07
C VAL A 35 -3.73 -1.56 -12.69
N TYR A 36 -2.89 -1.18 -11.73
CA TYR A 36 -2.81 0.18 -11.21
C TYR A 36 -1.34 0.58 -11.00
N ALA A 37 -1.08 1.86 -11.16
CA ALA A 37 0.21 2.50 -10.97
C ALA A 37 0.05 3.63 -9.96
N ILE A 38 0.88 3.64 -8.92
CA ILE A 38 0.86 4.60 -7.81
C ILE A 38 2.03 5.56 -7.96
N PHE A 39 1.72 6.84 -7.83
CA PHE A 39 2.68 7.92 -7.96
C PHE A 39 2.67 8.80 -6.71
N ASN A 40 3.84 9.35 -6.39
CA ASN A 40 4.01 10.32 -5.31
C ASN A 40 3.52 11.72 -5.73
N GLN A 41 3.69 12.72 -4.85
CA GLN A 41 3.17 14.06 -5.06
C GLN A 41 3.66 14.69 -6.38
N GLU A 42 4.92 14.46 -6.73
CA GLU A 42 5.57 14.94 -7.96
C GLU A 42 5.20 14.12 -9.22
N LYS A 43 4.26 13.19 -9.11
CA LYS A 43 3.87 12.25 -10.18
C LYS A 43 5.00 11.34 -10.66
N LEU A 44 5.97 11.04 -9.79
CA LEU A 44 6.97 10.00 -10.04
C LEU A 44 6.37 8.64 -9.74
N LEU A 45 6.64 7.64 -10.59
CA LEU A 45 6.10 6.29 -10.42
C LEU A 45 6.82 5.57 -9.28
N HIS A 46 6.07 5.11 -8.29
CA HIS A 46 6.62 4.41 -7.12
C HIS A 46 6.27 2.92 -7.08
N PHE A 47 5.11 2.55 -7.62
CA PHE A 47 4.64 1.16 -7.61
C PHE A 47 3.69 0.88 -8.78
N VAL A 48 3.78 -0.32 -9.35
CA VAL A 48 2.78 -0.89 -10.26
C VAL A 48 2.34 -2.23 -9.68
N GLY A 49 1.05 -2.54 -9.74
CA GLY A 49 0.55 -3.86 -9.36
C GLY A 49 -0.80 -4.13 -9.96
N TYR A 50 -1.31 -5.34 -9.73
CA TYR A 50 -2.65 -5.73 -10.16
C TYR A 50 -3.41 -6.37 -9.00
N SER A 51 -4.74 -6.29 -9.06
CA SER A 51 -5.61 -6.83 -8.02
C SER A 51 -6.95 -7.28 -8.59
N ARG A 52 -7.61 -8.18 -7.84
CA ARG A 52 -9.03 -8.51 -8.06
C ARG A 52 -9.97 -7.45 -7.48
N ASP A 53 -9.48 -6.64 -6.55
CA ASP A 53 -10.16 -5.46 -6.04
C ASP A 53 -9.13 -4.35 -5.91
N VAL A 54 -9.08 -3.47 -6.92
CA VAL A 54 -8.13 -2.36 -6.97
C VAL A 54 -8.33 -1.45 -5.76
N TYR A 55 -9.57 -1.11 -5.40
CA TYR A 55 -9.85 -0.22 -4.27
C TYR A 55 -9.30 -0.77 -2.94
N LEU A 56 -9.50 -2.06 -2.66
CA LEU A 56 -8.94 -2.69 -1.46
C LEU A 56 -7.42 -2.63 -1.44
N SER A 57 -6.76 -2.89 -2.58
CA SER A 57 -5.31 -2.75 -2.67
C SER A 57 -4.85 -1.32 -2.46
N LEU A 58 -5.59 -0.32 -2.97
CA LEU A 58 -5.24 1.08 -2.74
C LEU A 58 -5.33 1.45 -1.24
N GLN A 59 -6.34 0.94 -0.52
CA GLN A 59 -6.41 1.15 0.92
C GLN A 59 -5.19 0.57 1.66
N GLN A 60 -4.75 -0.63 1.27
CA GLN A 60 -3.57 -1.29 1.86
C GLN A 60 -2.29 -0.50 1.58
N HIS A 61 -2.07 -0.09 0.33
CA HIS A 61 -0.90 0.72 -0.04
C HIS A 61 -0.90 2.06 0.70
N LEU A 62 -2.06 2.69 0.86
CA LEU A 62 -2.18 3.97 1.55
C LEU A 62 -1.72 3.91 3.01
N VAL A 63 -2.03 2.84 3.74
CA VAL A 63 -1.54 2.72 5.13
C VAL A 63 -0.09 2.28 5.21
N ARG A 64 0.41 1.54 4.22
CA ARG A 64 1.80 1.07 4.18
C ARG A 64 2.77 2.16 3.76
N GLN A 65 2.39 2.98 2.79
CA GLN A 65 3.19 4.04 2.17
C GLN A 65 2.40 5.36 2.06
N PRO A 66 1.94 5.94 3.18
CA PRO A 66 1.05 7.10 3.18
C PRO A 66 1.68 8.33 2.53
N GLU A 67 3.01 8.45 2.51
CA GLU A 67 3.75 9.55 1.89
C GLU A 67 4.06 9.33 0.40
N GLN A 68 3.68 8.19 -0.18
CA GLN A 68 3.96 7.89 -1.61
C GLN A 68 2.68 7.68 -2.43
N CYS A 69 1.51 7.74 -1.79
CA CYS A 69 0.21 7.47 -2.41
C CYS A 69 -0.54 8.78 -2.71
N TYR A 70 -0.16 9.50 -3.77
CA TYR A 70 -0.79 10.80 -4.13
C TYR A 70 -1.62 10.75 -5.41
N TRP A 71 -1.17 10.01 -6.41
CA TRP A 71 -1.91 9.79 -7.64
C TRP A 71 -1.94 8.32 -8.01
N VAL A 72 -2.99 7.92 -8.72
CA VAL A 72 -3.10 6.58 -9.28
C VAL A 72 -3.57 6.64 -10.72
N LYS A 73 -3.01 5.78 -11.57
CA LYS A 73 -3.57 5.44 -12.88
C LYS A 73 -4.07 4.01 -12.82
N VAL A 74 -5.23 3.72 -13.40
CA VAL A 74 -5.86 2.39 -13.31
C VAL A 74 -6.37 1.95 -14.67
N GLN A 75 -6.10 0.70 -15.02
CA GLN A 75 -6.75 -0.01 -16.11
C GLN A 75 -7.58 -1.16 -15.54
N THR A 76 -8.90 -1.05 -15.63
CA THR A 76 -9.82 -2.15 -15.27
C THR A 76 -9.90 -3.17 -16.40
N ILE A 77 -10.06 -4.46 -16.05
CA ILE A 77 -10.08 -5.57 -17.02
C ILE A 77 -11.35 -6.40 -16.82
N GLU A 78 -12.19 -6.47 -17.85
CA GLU A 78 -13.45 -7.25 -17.82
C GLU A 78 -13.22 -8.76 -17.86
N ARG A 79 -12.20 -9.21 -18.61
CA ARG A 79 -11.85 -10.63 -18.79
C ARG A 79 -10.43 -10.87 -18.28
N PRO A 80 -10.23 -10.89 -16.96
CA PRO A 80 -8.90 -10.97 -16.40
C PRO A 80 -8.31 -12.36 -16.58
N SER A 81 -7.06 -12.41 -17.01
CA SER A 81 -6.19 -13.55 -16.81
C SER A 81 -4.92 -13.06 -16.11
N ARG A 82 -4.27 -13.94 -15.36
CA ARG A 82 -3.00 -13.60 -14.71
C ARG A 82 -1.99 -13.08 -15.72
N THR A 83 -1.87 -13.75 -16.87
CA THR A 83 -0.98 -13.35 -17.96
C THR A 83 -1.28 -11.96 -18.49
N VAL A 84 -2.55 -11.59 -18.69
CA VAL A 84 -2.91 -10.23 -19.16
C VAL A 84 -2.51 -9.18 -18.13
N LEU A 85 -2.77 -9.42 -16.85
CA LEU A 85 -2.45 -8.49 -15.77
C LEU A 85 -0.93 -8.30 -15.61
N GLU A 86 -0.16 -9.40 -15.58
CA GLU A 86 1.31 -9.38 -15.50
C GLU A 86 1.93 -8.71 -16.73
N ASN A 87 1.37 -8.91 -17.93
CA ASN A 87 1.87 -8.26 -19.14
C ASN A 87 1.72 -6.75 -19.09
N ILE A 88 0.58 -6.23 -18.61
CA ILE A 88 0.34 -4.79 -18.47
C ILE A 88 1.24 -4.21 -17.37
N GLU A 89 1.36 -4.87 -16.22
CA GLU A 89 2.28 -4.46 -15.14
C GLU A 89 3.71 -4.33 -15.65
N ASN A 90 4.23 -5.36 -16.32
CA ASN A 90 5.59 -5.36 -16.86
C ASN A 90 5.78 -4.29 -17.94
N ALA A 91 4.77 -4.08 -18.80
CA ALA A 91 4.80 -3.04 -19.81
C ALA A 91 4.88 -1.63 -19.18
N TRP A 92 4.13 -1.36 -18.11
CA TRP A 92 4.16 -0.07 -17.41
C TRP A 92 5.47 0.17 -16.67
N ILE A 93 6.04 -0.87 -16.05
CA ILE A 93 7.37 -0.79 -15.43
C ILE A 93 8.44 -0.49 -16.49
N ALA A 94 8.37 -1.15 -17.65
CA ALA A 94 9.30 -0.91 -18.76
C ALA A 94 9.11 0.49 -19.37
N GLU A 95 7.88 0.96 -19.54
CA GLU A 95 7.54 2.29 -20.05
C GLU A 95 8.11 3.41 -19.17
N ASN A 96 8.20 3.20 -17.86
CA ASN A 96 8.83 4.13 -16.92
C ASN A 96 10.36 4.25 -17.11
N GLY A 97 10.99 3.33 -17.84
CA GLY A 97 12.44 3.31 -18.11
C GLY A 97 13.33 2.88 -16.94
N THR A 98 12.79 2.87 -15.72
CA THR A 98 13.45 2.38 -14.50
C THR A 98 12.47 1.58 -13.65
N ILE A 99 12.98 0.61 -12.88
CA ILE A 99 12.17 -0.17 -11.96
C ILE A 99 11.72 0.76 -10.82
N PRO A 100 10.41 0.96 -10.59
CA PRO A 100 9.94 1.76 -9.47
C PRO A 100 10.44 1.18 -8.14
N PRO A 101 10.78 1.99 -7.13
CA PRO A 101 11.30 1.50 -5.86
C PRO A 101 10.42 0.42 -5.21
N GLY A 102 9.08 0.57 -5.29
CA GLY A 102 8.11 -0.39 -4.76
C GLY A 102 7.97 -1.68 -5.57
N ASN A 103 8.51 -1.77 -6.78
CA ASN A 103 8.62 -3.00 -7.55
C ASN A 103 10.02 -3.65 -7.43
N GLY A 104 11.00 -2.92 -6.87
CA GLY A 104 12.37 -3.35 -6.64
C GLY A 104 12.73 -3.43 -5.16
N GLU A 105 13.72 -2.64 -4.75
CA GLU A 105 14.34 -2.67 -3.42
C GLU A 105 13.37 -2.49 -2.24
N ASN A 106 12.27 -1.74 -2.43
CA ASN A 106 11.30 -1.45 -1.39
C ASN A 106 10.04 -2.33 -1.49
N LYS A 107 10.03 -3.36 -2.35
CA LYS A 107 8.84 -4.19 -2.62
C LYS A 107 8.12 -4.70 -1.37
N GLU A 108 8.86 -5.14 -0.37
CA GLU A 108 8.27 -5.65 0.88
C GLU A 108 7.48 -4.56 1.62
N LYS A 109 7.94 -3.30 1.60
CA LYS A 109 7.26 -2.17 2.23
C LYS A 109 5.90 -1.84 1.59
N TRP A 110 5.67 -2.25 0.35
CA TRP A 110 4.42 -2.06 -0.39
C TRP A 110 3.51 -3.29 -0.27
N THR A 111 4.09 -4.48 -0.25
CA THR A 111 3.35 -5.74 -0.42
C THR A 111 3.08 -6.50 0.87
N GLN A 112 3.87 -6.26 1.93
CA GLN A 112 3.74 -6.96 3.21
C GLN A 112 3.10 -6.08 4.28
N PRO A 113 2.49 -6.69 5.31
CA PRO A 113 2.15 -6.00 6.55
C PRO A 113 3.35 -5.24 7.13
N ILE A 114 3.09 -4.11 7.78
CA ILE A 114 4.13 -3.31 8.41
C ILE A 114 4.66 -4.08 9.63
N ASN A 115 5.93 -4.47 9.61
CA ASN A 115 6.60 -5.04 10.77
C ASN A 115 7.04 -3.91 11.71
N VAL A 116 6.31 -3.75 12.81
CA VAL A 116 6.52 -2.63 13.74
C VAL A 116 7.79 -2.76 14.58
N LYS A 117 8.39 -3.96 14.63
CA LYS A 117 9.69 -4.16 15.30
C LYS A 117 10.80 -3.37 14.63
N ASN A 118 10.71 -3.20 13.30
CA ASN A 118 11.67 -2.39 12.53
C ASN A 118 11.48 -0.88 12.75
N LEU A 119 10.43 -0.48 13.46
CA LEU A 119 10.05 0.92 13.72
C LEU A 119 10.10 1.27 15.21
N MET A 120 10.70 0.41 16.03
CA MET A 120 10.92 0.68 17.45
C MET A 120 11.87 1.86 17.61
N THR A 121 11.51 2.76 18.52
CA THR A 121 12.44 3.76 19.06
C THR A 121 13.54 3.09 19.89
N ALA A 122 14.60 3.82 20.22
CA ALA A 122 15.68 3.29 21.04
C ALA A 122 15.17 2.82 22.42
N GLU A 123 14.25 3.58 23.01
CA GLU A 123 13.61 3.28 24.29
C GLU A 123 12.73 2.01 24.21
N GLU A 124 11.91 1.88 23.16
CA GLU A 124 11.07 0.70 22.95
C GLU A 124 11.91 -0.54 22.67
N GLN A 125 13.00 -0.41 21.90
CA GLN A 125 13.91 -1.50 21.61
C GLN A 125 14.64 -1.99 22.87
N ALA A 126 15.08 -1.05 23.73
CA ALA A 126 15.66 -1.38 25.03
C ALA A 126 14.64 -2.05 25.96
N SER A 127 13.39 -1.58 25.96
CA SER A 127 12.30 -2.21 26.71
C SER A 127 12.03 -3.63 26.19
N TYR A 128 11.95 -3.84 24.88
CA TYR A 128 11.72 -5.16 24.28
C TYR A 128 12.83 -6.16 24.61
N ASN A 129 14.09 -5.73 24.54
CA ASN A 129 15.27 -6.57 24.79
C ASN A 129 15.63 -6.73 26.28
N ASN A 130 14.84 -6.17 27.21
CA ASN A 130 15.15 -6.26 28.63
C ASN A 130 15.18 -7.73 29.09
N PRO A 131 16.31 -8.25 29.63
CA PRO A 131 16.42 -9.64 30.07
C PRO A 131 15.42 -10.06 31.15
N ALA A 132 14.85 -9.10 31.88
CA ALA A 132 13.82 -9.35 32.89
C ALA A 132 12.40 -9.54 32.30
N ASN A 133 12.20 -9.25 31.01
CA ASN A 133 10.90 -9.42 30.36
C ASN A 133 10.67 -10.88 29.98
N ASP A 134 9.54 -11.41 30.42
CA ASP A 134 8.97 -12.63 29.85
C ASP A 134 8.32 -12.36 28.48
N GLU A 135 7.86 -13.43 27.84
CA GLU A 135 7.22 -13.36 26.52
C GLU A 135 5.98 -12.44 26.50
N LEU A 136 5.20 -12.44 27.60
CA LEU A 136 4.01 -11.59 27.74
C LEU A 136 4.37 -10.11 27.81
N ALA A 137 5.45 -9.75 28.52
CA ALA A 137 5.97 -8.40 28.57
C ALA A 137 6.46 -7.95 27.18
N GLN A 138 7.17 -8.80 26.44
CA GLN A 138 7.60 -8.51 25.06
C GLN A 138 6.41 -8.26 24.12
N ILE A 139 5.37 -9.12 24.18
CA ILE A 139 4.13 -8.93 23.42
C ILE A 139 3.48 -7.59 23.76
N LYS A 140 3.46 -7.19 25.04
CA LYS A 140 2.91 -5.89 25.45
C LYS A 140 3.68 -4.71 24.85
N VAL A 141 5.02 -4.77 24.83
CA VAL A 141 5.85 -3.75 24.17
C VAL A 141 5.50 -3.67 22.69
N VAL A 142 5.49 -4.80 21.99
CA VAL A 142 5.17 -4.86 20.55
C VAL A 142 3.78 -4.28 20.25
N LYS A 143 2.76 -4.62 21.06
CA LYS A 143 1.41 -4.04 20.90
C LYS A 143 1.38 -2.53 21.10
N ASN A 144 2.21 -1.99 21.99
CA ASN A 144 2.30 -0.55 22.21
C ASN A 144 2.98 0.16 21.03
N VAL A 145 4.08 -0.41 20.53
CA VAL A 145 4.73 0.07 19.30
C VAL A 145 3.75 0.07 18.14
N ALA A 146 2.97 -1.02 17.97
CA ALA A 146 1.96 -1.11 16.91
C ALA A 146 0.86 -0.04 17.05
N ARG A 147 0.41 0.27 18.26
CA ARG A 147 -0.57 1.36 18.48
C ARG A 147 0.02 2.74 18.17
N ARG A 148 1.29 2.97 18.52
CA ARG A 148 1.98 4.23 18.21
C ARG A 148 2.12 4.42 16.71
N VAL A 149 2.65 3.41 16.00
CA VAL A 149 2.84 3.45 14.54
C VAL A 149 1.50 3.64 13.82
N GLU A 150 0.43 2.95 14.27
CA GLU A 150 -0.92 3.16 13.74
C GLU A 150 -1.40 4.60 13.92
N ALA A 151 -1.20 5.20 15.09
CA ALA A 151 -1.56 6.58 15.36
C ALA A 151 -0.75 7.57 14.49
N GLU A 152 0.53 7.29 14.25
CA GLU A 152 1.38 8.09 13.35
C GLU A 152 0.87 8.03 11.91
N ILE A 153 0.51 6.84 11.41
CA ILE A 153 -0.08 6.66 10.08
C ILE A 153 -1.39 7.44 9.98
N PHE A 154 -2.29 7.32 10.95
CA PHE A 154 -3.56 8.05 10.92
C PHE A 154 -3.36 9.55 10.97
N LYS A 155 -2.40 10.05 11.76
CA LYS A 155 -2.06 11.48 11.78
C LYS A 155 -1.61 11.99 10.40
N ILE A 156 -0.83 11.20 9.66
CA ILE A 156 -0.44 11.54 8.28
C ILE A 156 -1.68 11.54 7.37
N LEU A 157 -2.53 10.52 7.46
CA LEU A 157 -3.71 10.44 6.59
C LEU A 157 -4.73 11.55 6.87
N GLU A 158 -4.94 11.90 8.14
CA GLU A 158 -5.76 13.03 8.57
C GLU A 158 -5.20 14.37 8.07
N SER A 159 -3.87 14.57 8.15
CA SER A 159 -3.24 15.79 7.63
C SER A 159 -3.34 15.90 6.10
N ARG A 160 -3.43 14.76 5.41
CA ARG A 160 -3.72 14.66 3.97
C ARG A 160 -5.21 14.77 3.63
N GLY A 161 -6.08 14.97 4.63
CA GLY A 161 -7.52 15.21 4.44
C GLY A 161 -8.40 13.97 4.36
N LEU A 162 -7.86 12.77 4.59
CA LEU A 162 -8.63 11.52 4.50
C LEU A 162 -9.83 11.54 5.46
N GLN A 163 -11.04 11.33 4.95
CA GLN A 163 -12.28 11.19 5.72
C GLN A 163 -12.68 9.72 5.92
N LEU A 164 -12.09 8.81 5.15
CA LEU A 164 -12.39 7.39 5.20
C LEU A 164 -11.90 6.75 6.52
N GLN A 165 -12.80 6.05 7.20
CA GLN A 165 -12.45 5.27 8.39
C GLN A 165 -11.78 3.95 8.01
N LEU A 166 -10.46 3.88 8.17
CA LEU A 166 -9.69 2.66 8.01
C LEU A 166 -9.52 1.95 9.35
N ARG A 167 -9.48 0.62 9.33
CA ARG A 167 -9.32 -0.19 10.55
C ARG A 167 -8.25 -1.25 10.38
N PHE A 168 -7.18 -1.13 11.18
CA PHE A 168 -6.17 -2.16 11.31
C PHE A 168 -6.72 -3.41 12.02
N ASN A 169 -6.21 -4.58 11.66
CA ASN A 169 -6.55 -5.85 12.28
C ASN A 169 -5.95 -5.94 13.70
N PRO A 170 -6.75 -5.95 14.78
CA PRO A 170 -6.23 -5.96 16.14
C PRO A 170 -5.42 -7.22 16.49
N LYS A 171 -5.67 -8.35 15.81
CA LYS A 171 -4.98 -9.62 16.07
C LYS A 171 -3.51 -9.55 15.65
N LEU A 172 -3.22 -8.91 14.50
CA LEU A 172 -1.87 -8.80 13.96
C LEU A 172 -0.92 -7.98 14.87
N LYS A 173 -1.47 -7.08 15.69
CA LYS A 173 -0.68 -6.28 16.64
C LYS A 173 0.09 -7.13 17.65
N GLU A 174 -0.41 -8.33 17.97
CA GLU A 174 0.25 -9.26 18.90
C GLU A 174 1.49 -9.90 18.27
N GLU A 175 1.49 -10.05 16.95
CA GLU A 175 2.60 -10.57 16.15
C GLU A 175 3.61 -9.47 15.77
N GLY A 176 3.31 -8.21 16.08
CA GLY A 176 4.09 -7.06 15.67
C GLY A 176 3.87 -6.65 14.22
N LEU A 177 2.70 -6.97 13.68
CA LEU A 177 2.30 -6.63 12.34
C LEU A 177 1.15 -5.63 12.36
N LEU A 178 1.16 -4.68 11.42
CA LEU A 178 0.03 -3.82 11.11
C LEU A 178 -0.39 -4.04 9.67
N ASP A 179 -1.65 -4.41 9.49
CA ASP A 179 -2.32 -4.40 8.19
C ASP A 179 -3.81 -4.12 8.37
N LEU A 180 -4.46 -3.69 7.30
CA LEU A 180 -5.90 -3.49 7.30
C LEU A 180 -6.64 -4.81 7.50
N LYS A 181 -7.82 -4.71 8.12
CA LYS A 181 -8.76 -5.83 8.14
C LYS A 181 -9.37 -5.99 6.75
N SER A 182 -8.93 -7.01 6.01
CA SER A 182 -9.58 -7.50 4.79
C SER A 182 -10.97 -8.07 5.08
#